data_AF-A0A832GP97-F1
#
_entry.id   AF-A0A832GP97-F1
#
_cell.length_a   1.000
_cell.length_b   1.000
_cell.length_c   1.000
_cell.angle_alpha   90.00
_cell.angle_beta   90.00
_cell.angle_gamma   90.00
#
_symmetry.space_group_name_H-M   'P 1'
#
loop_
_entity.id
_entity.type
_entity.pdbx_description
1 polymer ?
#
loop_
_entity_poly.entity_id
_entity_poly.type
_entity_poly.pdbx_seq_one_letter_code
_entity_poly.pdbx_strand_id
1 'polypeptide(L)'
;KRGSKPTPVLPLIYYHGRASWPYPAHFLELFELPEELCPFFLNYFLSIVDITQAKDEELLAKLERYGLVYGLLWLQKHIWSADLESVIDVLARIATLALRVGEREVRRF
;
A
#
# COMPACT_ATOMS: atom_id res chain seq x y z
N LYS A 1 4.15 27.81 -16.43
CA LYS A 1 3.34 28.49 -15.39
C LYS A 1 4.29 29.20 -14.43
N ARG A 2 4.31 30.54 -14.41
CA ARG A 2 4.99 31.32 -13.35
C ARG A 2 4.13 31.27 -12.07
N GLY A 3 4.74 31.02 -10.92
CA GLY A 3 4.20 31.40 -9.61
C GLY A 3 3.13 30.52 -8.93
N SER A 4 2.89 29.27 -9.35
CA SER A 4 2.02 28.39 -8.54
C SER A 4 2.77 27.91 -7.30
N LYS A 5 2.19 28.10 -6.11
CA LYS A 5 2.66 27.44 -4.89
C LYS A 5 2.80 25.93 -5.16
N PRO A 6 3.83 25.27 -4.62
CA PRO A 6 4.00 23.83 -4.80
C PRO A 6 2.79 23.09 -4.24
N THR A 7 2.35 22.05 -4.94
CA THR A 7 1.32 21.14 -4.43
C THR A 7 1.91 20.36 -3.27
N PRO A 8 1.25 20.33 -2.09
CA PRO A 8 1.74 19.53 -0.98
C PRO A 8 1.74 18.04 -1.35
N VAL A 9 2.80 17.34 -0.97
CA VAL A 9 2.94 15.89 -1.14
C VAL A 9 2.83 15.25 0.23
N LEU A 10 1.90 14.32 0.40
CA LEU A 10 1.78 13.51 1.60
C LEU A 10 2.48 12.15 1.36
N PRO A 11 3.58 11.84 2.06
CA PRO A 11 4.19 10.53 1.98
C PRO A 11 3.29 9.49 2.68
N LEU A 12 2.92 8.44 1.96
CA LEU A 12 2.23 7.27 2.48
C LEU A 12 3.21 6.11 2.54
N ILE A 13 3.32 5.45 3.69
CA ILE A 13 4.12 4.24 3.85
C ILE A 13 3.17 3.04 3.81
N TYR A 14 3.29 2.23 2.76
CA TYR A 14 2.62 0.94 2.69
C TYR A 14 3.55 -0.11 3.28
N TYR A 15 3.18 -0.65 4.44
CA TYR A 15 3.97 -1.65 5.13
C TYR A 15 3.28 -3.00 5.10
N HIS A 16 4.01 -4.01 4.66
CA HIS A 16 3.51 -5.35 4.45
C HIS A 16 4.36 -6.42 5.12
N GLY A 17 5.02 -6.11 6.25
CA GLY A 17 5.94 -7.01 6.98
C GLY A 17 5.30 -8.29 7.54
N ARG A 18 6.11 -9.11 8.23
CA ARG A 18 5.63 -10.36 8.86
C ARG A 18 4.86 -10.13 10.18
N ALA A 19 5.03 -8.96 10.78
CA ALA A 19 4.36 -8.51 11.98
C ALA A 19 4.05 -7.01 11.82
N SER A 20 3.16 -6.48 12.66
CA SER A 20 2.78 -5.05 12.65
C SER A 20 3.98 -4.12 12.67
N TRP A 21 3.79 -2.93 12.10
CA TRP A 21 4.83 -1.90 11.99
C TRP A 21 5.53 -1.68 13.34
N PRO A 22 6.84 -2.01 13.47
CA PRO A 22 7.52 -1.99 14.75
C PRO A 22 8.23 -0.66 15.05
N TYR A 23 8.23 0.28 14.11
CA TYR A 23 9.00 1.52 14.21
C TYR A 23 8.17 2.70 14.72
N PRO A 24 8.81 3.79 15.14
CA PRO A 24 8.12 4.99 15.57
C PRO A 24 7.25 5.63 14.47
N ALA A 25 6.37 6.54 14.91
CA ALA A 25 5.42 7.22 14.03
C ALA A 25 5.95 8.55 13.46
N HIS A 26 7.08 9.07 13.97
CA HIS A 26 7.71 10.28 13.46
C HIS A 26 8.94 9.95 12.62
N PHE A 27 9.10 10.64 11.48
CA PHE A 27 10.18 10.37 10.52
C PHE A 27 11.57 10.50 11.16
N LEU A 28 11.79 11.51 11.99
CA LEU A 28 13.09 11.75 12.61
C LEU A 28 13.49 10.63 13.60
N GLU A 29 12.50 10.05 14.29
CA GLU A 29 12.68 8.98 15.27
C GLU A 29 13.08 7.64 14.62
N LEU A 30 13.06 7.54 13.29
CA LEU A 30 13.56 6.38 12.56
C LEU A 30 15.09 6.31 12.53
N PHE A 31 15.79 7.37 12.93
CA PHE A 31 17.23 7.51 12.77
C PHE A 31 17.91 7.86 14.10
N GLU A 32 19.09 7.29 14.32
CA GLU A 32 20.01 7.75 15.37
C GLU A 32 20.79 8.97 14.84
N LEU A 33 20.23 10.17 15.00
CA LEU A 33 20.83 11.42 14.53
C LEU A 33 21.49 12.21 15.68
N PRO A 34 22.73 12.72 15.49
CA PRO A 34 23.30 13.74 16.36
C PRO A 34 22.38 14.97 16.45
N GLU A 35 22.29 15.58 17.63
CA GLU A 35 21.38 16.70 17.91
C GLU A 35 21.65 17.89 16.97
N GLU A 36 22.92 18.10 16.61
CA GLU A 36 23.37 19.16 15.71
C GLU A 36 22.82 19.00 14.29
N LEU A 37 22.43 17.79 13.88
CA LEU A 37 21.90 17.51 12.56
C LEU A 37 20.37 17.56 12.49
N CYS A 38 19.68 17.44 13.62
CA CYS A 38 18.20 17.44 13.69
C CYS A 38 17.53 18.60 12.94
N PRO A 39 18.02 19.87 13.00
CA PRO A 39 17.38 20.99 12.31
C PRO A 39 17.41 20.91 10.77
N PHE A 40 18.28 20.08 10.20
CA PHE A 40 18.42 19.93 8.74
C PHE A 40 17.61 18.77 8.17
N PHE A 41 16.96 17.98 9.03
CA PHE A 41 16.16 16.83 8.62
C PHE A 41 14.66 17.14 8.64
N LEU A 42 13.93 16.37 7.84
CA LEU A 42 12.47 16.38 7.89
C LEU A 42 12.02 15.75 9.21
N ASN A 43 10.99 16.35 9.83
CA ASN A 43 10.34 15.75 10.98
C ASN A 43 8.82 15.91 10.84
N TYR A 44 8.16 14.83 10.40
CA TYR A 44 6.72 14.78 10.19
C TYR A 44 6.17 13.42 10.64
N PHE A 45 4.86 13.37 10.87
CA PHE A 45 4.15 12.13 11.19
C PHE A 45 4.02 11.24 9.95
N LEU A 46 4.41 9.98 10.08
CA LEU A 46 4.35 8.98 9.03
C LEU A 46 2.91 8.50 8.85
N SER A 47 2.35 8.70 7.65
CA SER A 47 1.05 8.13 7.30
C SER A 47 1.24 6.66 6.89
N ILE A 48 1.19 5.76 7.88
CA ILE A 48 1.45 4.33 7.67
C ILE A 48 0.15 3.59 7.41
N VAL A 49 0.12 2.85 6.29
CA VAL A 49 -0.87 1.83 5.97
C VAL A 49 -0.23 0.47 6.27
N ASP A 50 -0.49 -0.02 7.48
CA ASP A 50 0.00 -1.32 7.94
C ASP A 50 -0.98 -2.43 7.51
N ILE A 51 -0.64 -3.15 6.44
CA ILE A 51 -1.54 -4.17 5.89
C ILE A 51 -1.55 -5.46 6.71
N THR A 52 -0.60 -5.65 7.64
CA THR A 52 -0.60 -6.84 8.49
C THR A 52 -1.79 -6.83 9.46
N GLN A 53 -2.33 -5.65 9.76
CA GLN A 53 -3.49 -5.46 10.61
C GLN A 53 -4.83 -5.61 9.87
N ALA A 54 -4.82 -5.57 8.54
CA ALA A 54 -6.03 -5.78 7.75
C ALA A 54 -6.43 -7.25 7.77
N LYS A 55 -7.71 -7.54 7.98
CA LYS A 55 -8.24 -8.91 7.89
C LYS A 55 -8.34 -9.33 6.42
N ASP A 56 -8.07 -10.60 6.15
CA ASP A 56 -8.08 -11.12 4.78
C ASP A 56 -9.47 -11.03 4.17
N GLU A 57 -10.52 -11.33 4.95
CA GLU A 57 -11.91 -11.24 4.51
C GLU A 57 -12.27 -9.80 4.10
N GLU A 58 -11.74 -8.80 4.81
CA GLU A 58 -11.94 -7.39 4.46
C GLU A 58 -11.23 -7.02 3.16
N LEU A 59 -10.00 -7.49 2.95
CA LEU A 59 -9.26 -7.26 1.70
C LEU A 59 -9.94 -7.93 0.51
N LEU A 60 -10.39 -9.18 0.68
CA LEU A 60 -11.06 -9.94 -0.38
C LEU A 60 -12.47 -9.40 -0.68
N ALA A 61 -13.20 -8.90 0.31
CA ALA A 61 -14.47 -8.22 0.08
C ALA A 61 -14.27 -6.89 -0.66
N LYS A 62 -13.19 -6.16 -0.33
CA LYS A 62 -12.84 -4.91 -1.01
C LYS A 62 -12.29 -5.13 -2.42
N LEU A 63 -11.66 -6.27 -2.72
CA LEU A 63 -11.26 -6.66 -4.07
C LEU A 63 -12.48 -6.69 -5.02
N GLU A 64 -13.59 -7.29 -4.60
CA GLU A 64 -14.81 -7.37 -5.42
C GLU A 64 -15.44 -5.98 -5.69
N ARG A 65 -15.29 -5.05 -4.73
CA ARG A 65 -15.95 -3.73 -4.78
C ARG A 65 -15.08 -2.62 -5.37
N TYR A 66 -13.81 -2.59 -5.00
CA TYR A 66 -12.88 -1.49 -5.27
C TYR A 66 -11.74 -1.92 -6.22
N GLY A 67 -11.74 -3.17 -6.66
CA GLY A 67 -10.91 -3.65 -7.75
C GLY A 67 -9.49 -4.07 -7.35
N LEU A 68 -8.60 -4.04 -8.35
CA LEU A 68 -7.31 -4.73 -8.38
C LEU A 68 -6.39 -4.40 -7.19
N VAL A 69 -6.43 -3.17 -6.68
CA VAL A 69 -5.54 -2.69 -5.61
C VAL A 69 -5.65 -3.59 -4.37
N TYR A 70 -6.87 -3.96 -3.96
CA TYR A 70 -7.04 -4.76 -2.74
C TYR A 70 -6.59 -6.21 -2.90
N GLY A 71 -6.67 -6.77 -4.11
CA GLY A 71 -6.10 -8.07 -4.42
C GLY A 71 -4.58 -8.03 -4.37
N LEU A 72 -3.95 -6.98 -4.90
CA LEU A 72 -2.50 -6.79 -4.81
C LEU A 72 -2.03 -6.61 -3.36
N LEU A 73 -2.79 -5.88 -2.52
CA LEU A 73 -2.48 -5.78 -1.09
C LEU A 73 -2.57 -7.13 -0.39
N TRP A 74 -3.59 -7.93 -0.69
CA TRP A 74 -3.70 -9.29 -0.18
C TRP A 74 -2.49 -10.14 -0.59
N LEU A 75 -2.08 -10.09 -1.86
CA LEU A 75 -0.90 -10.82 -2.35
C LEU A 75 0.40 -10.38 -1.67
N GLN A 76 0.60 -9.08 -1.46
CA GLN A 76 1.76 -8.55 -0.74
C GLN A 76 1.82 -9.05 0.70
N LYS A 77 0.67 -9.11 1.38
CA LYS A 77 0.56 -9.66 2.74
C LYS A 77 0.96 -11.14 2.79
N HIS A 78 0.62 -11.88 1.74
CA HIS A 78 0.85 -13.32 1.64
C HIS A 78 2.12 -13.71 0.87
N ILE A 79 3.04 -12.78 0.60
CA ILE A 79 4.27 -13.06 -0.17
C ILE A 79 5.18 -14.11 0.51
N TRP A 80 5.06 -14.28 1.83
CA TRP A 80 5.78 -15.31 2.60
C TRP A 80 4.93 -16.53 2.92
N SER A 81 3.70 -16.61 2.42
CA SER A 81 2.81 -17.74 2.66
C SER A 81 3.26 -18.96 1.86
N ALA A 82 3.14 -20.14 2.46
CA ALA A 82 3.27 -21.41 1.75
C ALA A 82 1.94 -21.86 1.11
N ASP A 83 0.84 -21.14 1.38
CA ASP A 83 -0.48 -21.42 0.83
C ASP A 83 -0.60 -20.91 -0.61
N LEU A 84 -0.06 -21.72 -1.53
CA LEU A 84 -0.05 -21.39 -2.96
C LEU A 84 -1.46 -21.48 -3.58
N GLU A 85 -2.35 -22.29 -3.01
CA GLU A 85 -3.72 -22.46 -3.51
C GLU A 85 -4.49 -21.14 -3.39
N SER A 86 -4.50 -20.55 -2.19
CA SER A 86 -5.13 -19.25 -1.98
C SER A 86 -4.49 -18.13 -2.81
N VAL A 87 -3.17 -18.17 -3.01
CA VAL A 87 -2.46 -17.20 -3.86
C VAL A 87 -2.89 -17.31 -5.32
N ILE A 88 -2.98 -18.53 -5.86
CA ILE A 88 -3.45 -18.77 -7.23
C ILE A 88 -4.89 -18.29 -7.40
N ASP A 89 -5.76 -18.57 -6.43
CA ASP A 89 -7.16 -18.15 -6.46
C ASP A 89 -7.30 -16.63 -6.52
N VAL A 90 -6.55 -15.91 -5.68
CA VAL A 90 -6.56 -14.44 -5.69
C VAL A 90 -5.98 -13.89 -6.99
N LEU A 91 -4.92 -14.48 -7.53
CA LEU A 91 -4.37 -14.11 -8.84
C LEU A 91 -5.40 -14.30 -9.97
N ALA A 92 -6.15 -15.41 -9.98
CA ALA A 92 -7.20 -15.66 -10.96
C ALA A 92 -8.33 -14.62 -10.88
N ARG A 93 -8.72 -14.21 -9.65
CA ARG A 93 -9.70 -13.14 -9.44
C ARG A 93 -9.21 -11.80 -9.96
N ILE A 94 -7.95 -11.44 -9.68
CA ILE A 94 -7.32 -10.21 -10.19
C ILE A 94 -7.28 -10.23 -11.73
N ALA A 95 -6.86 -11.33 -12.35
CA ALA A 95 -6.80 -11.45 -13.81
C ALA A 95 -8.20 -11.28 -14.44
N THR A 96 -9.22 -11.90 -13.86
CA THR A 96 -10.61 -11.77 -14.31
C THR A 96 -11.10 -10.32 -14.24
N LEU A 97 -10.80 -9.61 -13.16
CA LEU A 97 -11.16 -8.20 -13.01
C LEU A 97 -10.40 -7.31 -14.01
N ALA A 98 -9.11 -7.57 -14.24
CA ALA A 98 -8.30 -6.80 -15.19
C ALA A 98 -8.83 -6.93 -16.62
N LEU A 99 -9.19 -8.14 -17.05
CA LEU A 99 -9.82 -8.38 -18.35
C LEU A 99 -11.14 -7.62 -18.50
N ARG A 100 -12.01 -7.64 -17.47
CA ARG A 100 -13.28 -6.87 -17.47
C ARG A 100 -13.07 -5.36 -17.53
N VAL A 101 -11.98 -4.84 -16.96
CA VAL A 101 -11.64 -3.41 -17.08
C VAL A 101 -11.17 -3.11 -18.51
N GLY A 102 -10.29 -3.94 -19.06
CA GLY A 102 -9.80 -3.79 -20.44
C GLY A 102 -10.93 -3.82 -21.48
N GLU A 103 -11.86 -4.77 -21.38
CA GLU A 103 -13.02 -4.85 -22.28
C GLU A 103 -13.93 -3.62 -22.20
N ARG A 104 -14.10 -3.03 -21.01
CA ARG A 104 -14.91 -1.81 -20.84
C ARG A 104 -14.24 -0.59 -21.46
N GLU A 105 -12.92 -0.48 -21.35
CA GLU A 105 -12.17 0.61 -21.97
C GLU A 105 -12.17 0.48 -23.50
N VAL A 106 -12.03 -0.72 -24.05
CA VAL A 106 -12.13 -0.95 -25.51
C VAL A 106 -13.51 -0.59 -26.06
N ARG A 107 -14.60 -0.91 -25.35
CA ARG A 107 -15.98 -0.56 -25.78
C ARG A 107 -16.33 0.92 -25.66
N ARG A 108 -15.46 1.75 -25.06
CA ARG A 108 -15.65 3.21 -24.97
C ARG A 108 -15.09 3.98 -26.17
N PHE A 109 -14.36 3.29 -27.06
CA PHE A 109 -13.88 3.80 -28.35
C PHE A 109 -14.73 3.24 -29.49
#